data_AF-A0A0M8YG62-F1
#
_entry.id   AF-A0A0M8YG62-F1
#
_cell.length_a   1.000
_cell.length_b   1.000
_cell.length_c   1.000
_cell.angle_alpha   90.00
_cell.angle_beta   90.00
_cell.angle_gamma   90.00
#
_symmetry.space_group_name_H-M   'P 1'
#
loop_
_entity.id
_entity.type
_entity.pdbx_description
1 polymer ?
#
loop_
_entity_poly.entity_id
_entity_poly.type
_entity_poly.pdbx_seq_one_letter_code
_entity_poly.pdbx_strand_id
1 'polypeptide(L)'
;MVAGGAGLAALGTSGIGRAATWETVINGSFANYSTLESVWNYRYPWGSDHNGTARMYASASDHNHVYLEGSTLVIKATRINWDEGNSSADPHLPIRYHSGAVHARQHVLVNDQFPNWEVRGEFQAPSARGTWPAFWLTGANSWPPESDILEYKGDARNWFNTYKNASGGWSNTIRSVSSPGSWHTYRAWITKVSATDVDIHYYLDGAWVGQHRGANFVGKPMWIIINLQMEGSSGTSGPTTDTYYRARNIYVGRTRA
;
A
#
# COMPACT_ATOMS: atom_id res chain seq x y z
N MET A 1 16.97 -74.16 -20.56
CA MET A 1 17.59 -72.83 -20.40
C MET A 1 17.26 -71.99 -21.63
N VAL A 2 16.26 -71.11 -21.57
CA VAL A 2 16.20 -69.83 -22.31
C VAL A 2 15.35 -68.87 -21.46
N ALA A 3 15.81 -67.64 -21.36
CA ALA A 3 15.53 -66.66 -20.33
C ALA A 3 14.17 -65.94 -20.46
N GLY A 4 13.56 -65.63 -19.32
CA GLY A 4 12.46 -64.66 -19.20
C GLY A 4 13.02 -63.25 -19.10
N GLY A 5 12.53 -62.35 -19.97
CA GLY A 5 12.86 -60.93 -19.95
C GLY A 5 12.11 -60.20 -18.84
N ALA A 6 12.84 -59.62 -17.90
CA ALA A 6 12.32 -58.67 -16.94
C ALA A 6 12.38 -57.26 -17.55
N GLY A 7 11.21 -56.62 -17.67
CA GLY A 7 11.09 -55.22 -18.07
C GLY A 7 11.65 -54.29 -16.99
N LEU A 8 12.58 -53.42 -17.36
CA LEU A 8 13.05 -52.31 -16.54
C LEU A 8 12.03 -51.16 -16.65
N ALA A 9 11.25 -50.95 -15.59
CA ALA A 9 10.47 -49.75 -15.42
C ALA A 9 11.42 -48.57 -15.14
N ALA A 10 11.44 -47.59 -16.04
CA ALA A 10 12.15 -46.34 -15.84
C ALA A 10 11.45 -45.55 -14.73
N LEU A 11 12.11 -45.45 -13.57
CA LEU A 11 11.73 -44.52 -12.51
C LEU A 11 11.95 -43.10 -13.03
N GLY A 12 10.84 -42.41 -13.31
CA GLY A 12 10.86 -40.99 -13.65
C GLY A 12 11.54 -40.20 -12.54
N THR A 13 12.53 -39.39 -12.90
CA THR A 13 13.13 -38.41 -12.01
C THR A 13 12.07 -37.38 -11.66
N SER A 14 11.45 -37.53 -10.50
CA SER A 14 10.69 -36.46 -9.86
C SER A 14 11.61 -35.25 -9.73
N GLY A 15 11.29 -34.19 -10.46
CA GLY A 15 12.02 -32.93 -10.39
C GLY A 15 12.11 -32.50 -8.93
N ILE A 16 13.33 -32.30 -8.45
CA ILE A 16 13.59 -31.73 -7.13
C ILE A 16 13.00 -30.32 -7.17
N GLY A 17 11.80 -30.14 -6.60
CA GLY A 17 11.19 -28.84 -6.43
C GLY A 17 12.17 -27.93 -5.69
N ARG A 18 12.51 -26.78 -6.28
CA ARG A 18 13.39 -25.80 -5.65
C ARG A 18 12.73 -25.36 -4.34
N ALA A 19 13.47 -25.36 -3.24
CA ALA A 19 12.95 -24.87 -1.97
C ALA A 19 12.64 -23.37 -2.09
N ALA A 20 11.44 -22.97 -1.68
CA ALA A 20 11.03 -21.57 -1.73
C ALA A 20 11.96 -20.71 -0.86
N THR A 21 12.50 -19.63 -1.42
CA THR A 21 13.38 -18.69 -0.72
C THR A 21 12.68 -17.38 -0.45
N TRP A 22 12.92 -16.75 0.71
CA TRP A 22 12.40 -15.41 1.00
C TRP A 22 13.36 -14.32 0.51
N GLU A 23 12.83 -13.31 -0.18
CA GLU A 23 13.55 -12.16 -0.71
C GLU A 23 13.03 -10.86 -0.08
N THR A 24 13.95 -10.00 0.37
CA THR A 24 13.62 -8.61 0.69
C THR A 24 13.71 -7.76 -0.57
N VAL A 25 12.66 -7.00 -0.85
CA VAL A 25 12.51 -6.17 -2.05
C VAL A 25 12.64 -4.68 -1.72
N ILE A 26 12.06 -4.24 -0.60
CA ILE A 26 12.21 -2.89 -0.08
C ILE A 26 12.61 -3.00 1.39
N ASN A 27 13.65 -2.28 1.79
CA ASN A 27 14.05 -2.06 3.17
C ASN A 27 14.92 -0.80 3.26
N GLY A 28 14.81 -0.05 4.37
CA GLY A 28 15.65 1.14 4.61
C GLY A 28 15.46 2.26 3.57
N SER A 29 14.34 2.29 2.86
CA SER A 29 14.16 3.15 1.68
C SER A 29 14.14 4.65 1.96
N PHE A 30 14.14 5.07 3.23
CA PHE A 30 14.09 6.48 3.63
C PHE A 30 15.41 6.97 4.26
N ALA A 31 16.51 6.23 4.09
CA ALA A 31 17.80 6.59 4.69
C ALA A 31 18.36 7.93 4.18
N ASN A 32 18.11 8.29 2.92
CA ASN A 32 18.46 9.56 2.29
C ASN A 32 17.68 9.70 0.97
N TYR A 33 17.72 10.89 0.35
CA TYR A 33 17.01 11.15 -0.90
C TYR A 33 17.44 10.23 -2.05
N SER A 34 18.73 9.94 -2.22
CA SER A 34 19.18 9.00 -3.26
C SER A 34 18.59 7.60 -3.09
N THR A 35 18.42 7.14 -1.84
CA THR A 35 17.79 5.85 -1.53
C THR A 35 16.28 5.91 -1.71
N LEU A 36 15.63 6.99 -1.26
CA LEU A 36 14.21 7.22 -1.50
C LEU A 36 13.93 7.22 -2.99
N GLU A 37 14.68 7.97 -3.75
CA GLU A 37 14.54 8.14 -5.19
C GLU A 37 15.09 6.97 -6.00
N SER A 38 15.62 5.91 -5.39
CA SER A 38 15.86 4.63 -6.06
C SER A 38 14.69 3.66 -5.90
N VAL A 39 13.88 3.82 -4.85
CA VAL A 39 12.74 2.94 -4.53
C VAL A 39 11.38 3.56 -4.85
N TRP A 40 11.23 4.87 -4.72
CA TRP A 40 9.97 5.60 -4.79
C TRP A 40 9.99 6.67 -5.87
N ASN A 41 8.83 6.88 -6.47
CA ASN A 41 8.49 8.07 -7.24
C ASN A 41 7.61 8.99 -6.38
N TYR A 42 7.68 10.29 -6.64
CA TYR A 42 6.80 11.28 -6.04
C TYR A 42 5.41 11.28 -6.70
N ARG A 43 4.40 11.73 -5.94
CA ARG A 43 2.97 11.82 -6.30
C ARG A 43 2.32 10.44 -6.52
N TYR A 44 1.05 10.44 -6.92
CA TYR A 44 0.38 9.22 -7.36
C TYR A 44 0.93 8.78 -8.73
N PRO A 45 0.84 7.48 -9.09
CA PRO A 45 1.30 7.02 -10.40
C PRO A 45 0.52 7.63 -11.58
N TRP A 46 -0.64 8.22 -11.33
CA TRP A 46 -1.46 8.95 -12.31
C TRP A 46 -1.40 10.48 -12.18
N GLY A 47 -0.55 11.04 -11.33
CA GLY A 47 -0.36 12.48 -11.20
C GLY A 47 -0.63 13.04 -9.81
N SER A 48 -1.11 14.28 -9.73
CA SER A 48 -1.18 15.05 -8.49
C SER A 48 -2.49 14.95 -7.72
N ASP A 49 -3.56 14.45 -8.36
CA ASP A 49 -4.92 14.63 -7.87
C ASP A 49 -5.58 13.28 -7.58
N HIS A 50 -6.53 13.30 -6.64
CA HIS A 50 -7.38 12.16 -6.28
C HIS A 50 -8.74 12.66 -5.77
N ASN A 51 -9.46 11.86 -4.99
CA ASN A 51 -10.87 12.03 -4.60
C ASN A 51 -11.06 12.91 -3.34
N GLY A 52 -10.06 13.72 -2.99
CA GLY A 52 -10.12 14.70 -1.90
C GLY A 52 -9.80 16.11 -2.38
N THR A 53 -9.57 16.99 -1.42
CA THR A 53 -9.32 18.42 -1.66
C THR A 53 -7.84 18.80 -1.63
N ALA A 54 -6.93 17.84 -1.43
CA ALA A 54 -5.50 18.06 -1.51
C ALA A 54 -4.95 17.73 -2.89
N ARG A 55 -4.09 18.61 -3.40
CA ARG A 55 -3.22 18.39 -4.57
C ARG A 55 -1.81 18.05 -4.12
N MET A 56 -1.19 17.06 -4.76
CA MET A 56 0.11 16.53 -4.36
C MET A 56 1.28 17.29 -4.99
N TYR A 57 2.12 17.89 -4.15
CA TYR A 57 3.31 18.64 -4.53
C TYR A 57 4.57 17.98 -3.99
N ALA A 58 5.29 17.28 -4.86
CA ALA A 58 6.64 16.83 -4.60
C ALA A 58 7.34 16.43 -5.91
N SER A 59 8.65 16.59 -5.95
CA SER A 59 9.55 16.07 -6.98
C SER A 59 10.97 15.97 -6.40
N ALA A 60 11.92 15.45 -7.18
CA ALA A 60 13.34 15.41 -6.77
C ALA A 60 13.96 16.81 -6.55
N SER A 61 13.28 17.88 -6.98
CA SER A 61 13.69 19.27 -6.77
C SER A 61 12.73 20.07 -5.89
N ASP A 62 11.65 19.45 -5.41
CA ASP A 62 10.62 20.10 -4.58
C ASP A 62 10.20 19.17 -3.44
N HIS A 63 10.69 19.47 -2.24
CA HIS A 63 10.44 18.71 -1.02
C HIS A 63 9.52 19.45 -0.04
N ASN A 64 8.75 20.45 -0.50
CA ASN A 64 7.96 21.30 0.39
C ASN A 64 6.86 20.54 1.17
N HIS A 65 6.29 19.48 0.57
CA HIS A 65 5.24 18.65 1.19
C HIS A 65 5.62 17.18 1.38
N VAL A 66 6.76 16.75 0.82
CA VAL A 66 7.32 15.41 1.02
C VAL A 66 8.81 15.54 1.24
N TYR A 67 9.29 15.19 2.43
CA TYR A 67 10.69 15.33 2.80
C TYR A 67 11.12 14.28 3.82
N LEU A 68 12.42 14.19 4.08
CA LEU A 68 12.99 13.30 5.07
C LEU A 68 13.40 14.05 6.35
N GLU A 69 12.99 13.54 7.51
CA GLU A 69 13.51 13.90 8.83
C GLU A 69 14.30 12.69 9.37
N GLY A 70 15.62 12.69 9.15
CA GLY A 70 16.44 11.49 9.37
C GLY A 70 15.97 10.34 8.46
N SER A 71 15.71 9.16 9.03
CA SER A 71 15.20 7.99 8.31
C SER A 71 13.66 7.91 8.25
N THR A 72 12.98 9.05 8.41
CA THR A 72 11.51 9.14 8.42
C THR A 72 11.03 9.95 7.23
N LEU A 73 10.12 9.38 6.44
CA LEU A 73 9.35 10.12 5.45
C LEU A 73 8.31 10.98 6.16
N VAL A 74 8.26 12.26 5.82
CA VAL A 74 7.26 13.20 6.30
C VAL A 74 6.46 13.72 5.13
N ILE A 75 5.13 13.57 5.22
CA ILE A 75 4.16 14.18 4.32
C ILE A 75 3.42 15.27 5.07
N LYS A 76 3.47 16.50 4.56
CA LYS A 76 2.85 17.68 5.16
C LYS A 76 1.69 18.17 4.31
N ALA A 77 0.51 18.29 4.91
CA ALA A 77 -0.62 18.98 4.33
C ALA A 77 -0.71 20.41 4.88
N THR A 78 -0.79 21.40 4.00
CA THR A 78 -0.97 22.82 4.32
C THR A 78 -2.23 23.35 3.66
N ARG A 79 -3.08 24.03 4.42
CA ARG A 79 -4.30 24.66 3.90
C ARG A 79 -3.94 25.90 3.09
N ILE A 80 -4.50 26.03 1.88
CA ILE A 80 -4.32 27.23 1.05
C ILE A 80 -5.44 28.25 1.28
N ASN A 81 -5.20 29.51 0.93
CA ASN A 81 -6.16 30.60 1.07
C ASN A 81 -6.49 31.31 -0.25
N TRP A 82 -6.11 30.74 -1.39
CA TRP A 82 -6.44 31.20 -2.74
C TRP A 82 -7.25 30.14 -3.49
N ASP A 83 -7.86 30.53 -4.61
CA ASP A 83 -8.52 29.62 -5.53
C ASP A 83 -7.50 29.03 -6.51
N GLU A 84 -7.31 27.72 -6.43
CA GLU A 84 -6.43 26.95 -7.33
C GLU A 84 -7.22 26.06 -8.31
N GLY A 85 -8.53 26.22 -8.33
CA GLY A 85 -9.46 25.37 -9.07
C GLY A 85 -9.73 24.03 -8.39
N ASN A 86 -10.16 23.06 -9.20
CA ASN A 86 -10.64 21.77 -8.73
C ASN A 86 -9.65 20.65 -9.02
N SER A 87 -9.81 19.54 -8.29
CA SER A 87 -9.18 18.26 -8.57
C SER A 87 -9.52 17.78 -9.98
N SER A 88 -8.53 17.27 -10.70
CA SER A 88 -8.74 16.61 -12.00
C SER A 88 -9.36 15.22 -11.88
N ALA A 89 -9.54 14.69 -10.67
CA ALA A 89 -10.14 13.39 -10.41
C ALA A 89 -11.55 13.53 -9.80
N ASP A 90 -12.43 12.57 -10.09
CA ASP A 90 -13.77 12.45 -9.49
C ASP A 90 -13.67 12.49 -7.95
N PRO A 91 -14.51 13.28 -7.23
CA PRO A 91 -15.68 14.05 -7.72
C PRO A 91 -15.37 15.50 -8.09
N HIS A 92 -14.14 15.79 -8.51
CA HIS A 92 -13.68 17.13 -8.93
C HIS A 92 -13.86 18.19 -7.84
N LEU A 93 -13.51 17.85 -6.60
CA LEU A 93 -13.60 18.75 -5.45
C LEU A 93 -12.66 19.94 -5.59
N PRO A 94 -13.01 21.13 -5.05
CA PRO A 94 -12.11 22.28 -5.03
C PRO A 94 -10.84 21.96 -4.23
N ILE A 95 -9.69 22.40 -4.74
CA ILE A 95 -8.42 22.26 -4.04
C ILE A 95 -8.39 23.24 -2.86
N ARG A 96 -8.22 22.69 -1.66
CA ARG A 96 -8.15 23.42 -0.39
C ARG A 96 -6.82 23.21 0.34
N TYR A 97 -6.04 22.22 -0.07
CA TYR A 97 -4.78 21.87 0.56
C TYR A 97 -3.70 21.55 -0.47
N HIS A 98 -2.47 21.88 -0.14
CA HIS A 98 -1.29 21.28 -0.75
C HIS A 98 -0.80 20.16 0.16
N SER A 99 -0.49 19.01 -0.40
CA SER A 99 -0.03 17.83 0.35
C SER A 99 0.93 16.99 -0.48
N GLY A 100 1.15 15.73 -0.10
CA GLY A 100 2.08 14.83 -0.77
C GLY A 100 1.62 13.39 -0.87
N ALA A 101 2.20 12.70 -1.85
CA ALA A 101 2.12 11.26 -2.03
C ALA A 101 3.46 10.75 -2.56
N VAL A 102 3.75 9.47 -2.30
CA VAL A 102 4.81 8.71 -2.97
C VAL A 102 4.26 7.34 -3.35
N HIS A 103 4.79 6.77 -4.44
CA HIS A 103 4.50 5.40 -4.83
C HIS A 103 5.78 4.62 -5.13
N ALA A 104 5.83 3.36 -4.71
CA ALA A 104 7.00 2.53 -4.94
C ALA A 104 7.12 2.18 -6.42
N ARG A 105 8.35 2.15 -6.95
CA ARG A 105 8.64 1.62 -8.30
C ARG A 105 8.41 0.12 -8.39
N GLN A 106 8.54 -0.58 -7.26
CA GLN A 106 8.22 -1.98 -7.16
C GLN A 106 6.71 -2.18 -7.10
N HIS A 107 6.19 -3.09 -7.93
CA HIS A 107 4.84 -3.60 -7.79
C HIS A 107 4.78 -4.84 -6.90
N VAL A 108 3.71 -4.98 -6.13
CA VAL A 108 3.30 -6.28 -5.59
C VAL A 108 2.66 -7.06 -6.74
N LEU A 109 3.23 -8.21 -7.10
CA LEU A 109 2.69 -9.09 -8.14
C LEU A 109 2.63 -10.51 -7.60
N VAL A 110 1.43 -10.94 -7.23
CA VAL A 110 1.18 -12.29 -6.72
C VAL A 110 0.98 -13.22 -7.91
N ASN A 111 1.80 -14.26 -8.03
CA ASN A 111 1.73 -15.28 -9.08
C ASN A 111 2.42 -16.58 -8.62
N ASP A 112 2.57 -17.57 -9.50
CA ASP A 112 3.20 -18.84 -9.15
C ASP A 112 4.69 -18.70 -8.79
N GLN A 113 5.39 -17.71 -9.37
CA GLN A 113 6.78 -17.43 -9.02
C GLN A 113 6.90 -16.72 -7.67
N PHE A 114 5.97 -15.82 -7.35
CA PHE A 114 5.94 -15.03 -6.12
C PHE A 114 4.60 -15.19 -5.39
N PRO A 115 4.34 -16.36 -4.77
CA PRO A 115 3.02 -16.68 -4.23
C PRO A 115 2.71 -15.97 -2.92
N ASN A 116 3.71 -15.51 -2.17
CA ASN A 116 3.53 -14.79 -0.91
C ASN A 116 4.26 -13.45 -0.94
N TRP A 117 3.62 -12.44 -0.38
CA TRP A 117 4.17 -11.10 -0.19
C TRP A 117 3.88 -10.59 1.23
N GLU A 118 4.80 -9.81 1.76
CA GLU A 118 4.62 -9.03 2.97
C GLU A 118 4.83 -7.56 2.63
N VAL A 119 3.90 -6.72 3.04
CA VAL A 119 3.98 -5.26 2.93
C VAL A 119 3.70 -4.68 4.30
N ARG A 120 4.67 -3.97 4.89
CA ARG A 120 4.50 -3.38 6.23
C ARG A 120 5.26 -2.07 6.38
N GLY A 121 4.86 -1.29 7.37
CA GLY A 121 5.54 -0.05 7.77
C GLY A 121 5.11 0.43 9.15
N GLU A 122 5.84 1.39 9.68
CA GLU A 122 5.48 2.12 10.90
C GLU A 122 5.03 3.53 10.55
N PHE A 123 3.94 3.97 11.17
CA PHE A 123 3.29 5.24 10.82
C PHE A 123 2.86 6.04 12.04
N GLN A 124 2.91 7.37 11.92
CA GLN A 124 2.20 8.32 12.78
C GLN A 124 1.16 9.03 11.93
N ALA A 125 -0.11 8.66 12.10
CA ALA A 125 -1.21 9.09 11.26
C ALA A 125 -2.02 10.22 11.90
N PRO A 126 -2.29 11.33 11.18
CA PRO A 126 -3.29 12.29 11.63
C PRO A 126 -4.69 11.65 11.56
N SER A 127 -5.51 11.94 12.55
CA SER A 127 -6.84 11.33 12.70
C SER A 127 -7.93 12.37 13.04
N ALA A 128 -7.65 13.64 12.79
CA ALA A 128 -8.61 14.71 13.00
C ALA A 128 -9.58 14.77 11.81
N ARG A 129 -10.78 15.29 12.03
CA ARG A 129 -11.76 15.50 10.95
C ARG A 129 -11.10 16.19 9.75
N GLY A 130 -11.34 15.68 8.55
CA GLY A 130 -10.77 16.17 7.31
C GLY A 130 -9.33 15.73 7.00
N THR A 131 -8.72 14.86 7.81
CA THR A 131 -7.43 14.23 7.47
C THR A 131 -7.64 12.82 6.93
N TRP A 132 -7.01 12.49 5.80
CA TRP A 132 -7.13 11.19 5.14
C TRP A 132 -5.75 10.61 4.74
N PRO A 133 -4.92 10.21 5.73
CA PRO A 133 -3.69 9.47 5.46
C PRO A 133 -4.00 8.04 5.00
N ALA A 134 -3.19 7.53 4.08
CA ALA A 134 -3.29 6.15 3.62
C ALA A 134 -1.93 5.49 3.35
N PHE A 135 -1.86 4.18 3.57
CA PHE A 135 -0.83 3.25 3.06
C PHE A 135 -1.53 2.05 2.44
N TRP A 136 -1.45 1.92 1.13
CA TRP A 136 -2.40 1.10 0.38
C TRP A 136 -1.80 0.56 -0.92
N LEU A 137 -2.52 -0.41 -1.47
CA LEU A 137 -2.20 -1.11 -2.70
C LEU A 137 -3.32 -0.88 -3.71
N THR A 138 -2.97 -0.60 -4.97
CA THR A 138 -3.98 -0.50 -6.04
C THR A 138 -3.39 -0.95 -7.37
N GLY A 139 -4.22 -1.50 -8.25
CA GLY A 139 -3.77 -2.10 -9.49
C GLY A 139 -3.08 -1.11 -10.42
N ALA A 140 -1.95 -1.51 -10.98
CA ALA A 140 -1.12 -0.64 -11.80
C ALA A 140 -1.65 -0.48 -13.22
N ASN A 141 -2.31 -1.52 -13.74
CA ASN A 141 -2.81 -1.57 -15.12
C ASN A 141 -4.34 -1.77 -15.20
N SER A 142 -4.99 -1.97 -14.06
CA SER A 142 -6.44 -2.12 -13.97
C SER A 142 -6.90 -1.85 -12.55
N TRP A 143 -8.11 -1.33 -12.41
CA TRP A 143 -8.81 -1.28 -11.13
C TRP A 143 -10.14 -2.03 -11.28
N PRO A 144 -10.47 -2.98 -10.40
CA PRO A 144 -9.68 -3.54 -9.28
C PRO A 144 -8.43 -4.32 -9.75
N PRO A 145 -7.40 -4.51 -8.89
CA PRO A 145 -7.44 -4.65 -7.42
C PRO A 145 -7.19 -3.40 -6.58
N GLU A 146 -7.60 -3.43 -5.31
CA GLU A 146 -7.29 -2.45 -4.27
C GLU A 146 -7.28 -3.08 -2.86
N SER A 147 -6.35 -2.66 -2.01
CA SER A 147 -6.27 -3.05 -0.61
C SER A 147 -5.63 -1.94 0.25
N ASP A 148 -6.38 -1.42 1.21
CA ASP A 148 -5.92 -0.43 2.18
C ASP A 148 -5.36 -1.12 3.42
N ILE A 149 -4.08 -0.86 3.74
CA ILE A 149 -3.39 -1.42 4.92
C ILE A 149 -3.49 -0.44 6.09
N LEU A 150 -3.39 0.86 5.80
CA LEU A 150 -3.71 1.95 6.71
C LEU A 150 -4.61 2.92 5.96
N GLU A 151 -5.73 3.29 6.57
CA GLU A 151 -6.60 4.36 6.10
C GLU A 151 -7.37 4.97 7.26
N TYR A 152 -7.23 6.28 7.46
CA TYR A 152 -8.04 7.03 8.43
C TYR A 152 -8.99 7.98 7.72
N LYS A 153 -10.21 8.11 8.25
CA LYS A 153 -11.27 8.96 7.67
C LYS A 153 -11.80 9.93 8.71
N GLY A 154 -10.96 10.86 9.14
CA GLY A 154 -11.39 11.96 10.00
C GLY A 154 -11.65 11.61 11.47
N ASP A 155 -11.30 10.39 11.89
CA ASP A 155 -11.37 9.94 13.28
C ASP A 155 -10.27 8.91 13.58
N ALA A 156 -10.18 8.40 14.81
CA ALA A 156 -9.13 7.49 15.28
C ALA A 156 -9.36 6.01 14.95
N ARG A 157 -10.15 5.69 13.92
CA ARG A 157 -10.36 4.31 13.45
C ARG A 157 -9.60 4.07 12.15
N ASN A 158 -8.75 3.05 12.16
CA ASN A 158 -8.14 2.56 10.93
C ASN A 158 -9.12 1.65 10.19
N TRP A 159 -9.21 1.85 8.88
CA TRP A 159 -9.96 1.04 7.95
C TRP A 159 -8.98 0.15 7.19
N PHE A 160 -9.06 -1.15 7.42
CA PHE A 160 -8.47 -2.13 6.52
C PHE A 160 -9.54 -2.47 5.49
N ASN A 161 -9.32 -2.18 4.21
CA ASN A 161 -10.29 -2.46 3.17
C ASN A 161 -9.69 -3.25 2.01
N THR A 162 -10.53 -3.97 1.29
CA THR A 162 -10.14 -4.64 0.04
C THR A 162 -11.28 -4.58 -0.97
N TYR A 163 -10.96 -4.22 -2.20
CA TYR A 163 -11.85 -4.32 -3.35
C TYR A 163 -11.12 -5.04 -4.50
N LYS A 164 -11.63 -6.11 -5.10
CA LYS A 164 -12.99 -6.65 -5.10
C LYS A 164 -13.02 -8.03 -4.42
N ASN A 165 -13.95 -8.27 -3.50
CA ASN A 165 -14.17 -9.60 -2.93
C ASN A 165 -14.92 -10.54 -3.91
N ALA A 166 -15.13 -11.80 -3.53
CA ALA A 166 -15.76 -12.80 -4.39
C ALA A 166 -17.19 -12.41 -4.86
N SER A 167 -17.95 -11.71 -4.01
CA SER A 167 -19.30 -11.21 -4.33
C SER A 167 -19.30 -9.92 -5.16
N GLY A 168 -18.13 -9.34 -5.39
CA GLY A 168 -17.97 -8.15 -6.18
C GLY A 168 -18.02 -6.82 -5.42
N GLY A 169 -17.96 -6.86 -4.10
CA GLY A 169 -18.00 -5.68 -3.24
C GLY A 169 -16.72 -5.45 -2.44
N TRP A 170 -16.84 -4.56 -1.47
CA TRP A 170 -15.82 -4.25 -0.49
C TRP A 170 -15.84 -5.25 0.67
N SER A 171 -14.65 -5.58 1.17
CA SER A 171 -14.47 -6.15 2.51
C SER A 171 -13.83 -5.09 3.39
N ASN A 172 -14.42 -4.82 4.56
CA ASN A 172 -13.95 -3.79 5.49
C ASN A 172 -13.77 -4.38 6.89
N THR A 173 -12.62 -4.14 7.50
CA THR A 173 -12.37 -4.40 8.92
C THR A 173 -11.91 -3.10 9.57
N ILE A 174 -12.71 -2.59 10.51
CA ILE A 174 -12.45 -1.31 11.17
C ILE A 174 -11.92 -1.55 12.58
N ARG A 175 -10.84 -0.87 12.96
CA ARG A 175 -10.23 -0.96 14.29
C ARG A 175 -9.96 0.42 14.86
N SER A 176 -10.43 0.66 16.07
CA SER A 176 -9.99 1.82 16.86
C SER A 176 -8.50 1.70 17.16
N VAL A 177 -7.77 2.79 16.99
CA VAL A 177 -6.33 2.86 17.30
C VAL A 177 -6.14 3.94 18.36
N SER A 178 -5.60 3.54 19.52
CA SER A 178 -5.30 4.49 20.58
C SER A 178 -4.12 5.37 20.16
N SER A 179 -4.32 6.69 20.18
CA SER A 179 -3.28 7.67 19.84
C SER A 179 -2.64 7.47 18.45
N PRO A 180 -3.38 7.56 17.33
CA PRO A 180 -2.86 7.32 15.97
C PRO A 180 -1.63 8.15 15.59
N GLY A 181 -1.41 9.29 16.26
CA GLY A 181 -0.20 10.11 16.11
C GLY A 181 1.06 9.53 16.77
N SER A 182 0.96 8.42 17.51
CA SER A 182 2.09 7.61 17.96
C SER A 182 2.52 6.63 16.87
N TRP A 183 3.68 6.00 17.02
CA TRP A 183 4.13 5.00 16.06
C TRP A 183 3.33 3.70 16.21
N HIS A 184 2.66 3.30 15.12
CA HIS A 184 1.97 2.02 15.01
C HIS A 184 2.47 1.25 13.78
N THR A 185 2.53 -0.07 13.88
CA THR A 185 2.92 -0.95 12.76
C THR A 185 1.68 -1.47 12.03
N TYR A 186 1.62 -1.29 10.72
CA TYR A 186 0.57 -1.81 9.86
C TYR A 186 1.18 -2.77 8.86
N ARG A 187 0.54 -3.92 8.68
CA ARG A 187 1.07 -5.01 7.86
C ARG A 187 -0.04 -5.72 7.11
N ALA A 188 0.23 -6.02 5.85
CA ALA A 188 -0.50 -6.98 5.04
C ALA A 188 0.40 -8.17 4.70
N TRP A 189 -0.10 -9.39 4.94
CA TRP A 189 0.47 -10.62 4.42
C TRP A 189 -0.45 -11.18 3.35
N ILE A 190 0.06 -11.28 2.12
CA ILE A 190 -0.72 -11.59 0.92
C ILE A 190 -0.26 -12.95 0.39
N THR A 191 -1.18 -13.88 0.22
CA THR A 191 -0.89 -15.24 -0.26
C THR A 191 -1.80 -15.60 -1.43
N LYS A 192 -1.21 -16.15 -2.50
CA LYS A 192 -1.95 -16.81 -3.58
C LYS A 192 -2.68 -18.03 -3.03
N VAL A 193 -4.00 -18.09 -3.19
CA VAL A 193 -4.83 -19.20 -2.67
C VAL A 193 -5.57 -19.97 -3.77
N SER A 194 -5.59 -19.44 -4.99
CA SER A 194 -6.08 -20.16 -6.17
C SER A 194 -5.33 -19.72 -7.43
N ALA A 195 -5.81 -20.11 -8.61
CA ALA A 195 -5.31 -19.59 -9.88
C ALA A 195 -5.56 -18.08 -10.06
N THR A 196 -6.58 -17.53 -9.39
CA THR A 196 -7.04 -16.15 -9.59
C THR A 196 -6.98 -15.29 -8.33
N ASP A 197 -7.07 -15.90 -7.15
CA ASP A 197 -7.37 -15.17 -5.93
C ASP A 197 -6.22 -15.16 -4.93
N VAL A 198 -6.25 -14.15 -4.07
CA VAL A 198 -5.31 -14.00 -2.94
C VAL A 198 -6.08 -13.85 -1.64
N ASP A 199 -5.49 -14.31 -0.54
CA ASP A 199 -5.91 -13.93 0.81
C ASP A 199 -4.94 -12.87 1.37
N ILE A 200 -5.51 -11.82 1.97
CA ILE A 200 -4.79 -10.70 2.57
C ILE A 200 -5.09 -10.71 4.07
N HIS A 201 -4.08 -10.98 4.88
CA HIS A 201 -4.16 -10.95 6.34
C HIS A 201 -3.58 -9.64 6.85
N TYR A 202 -4.38 -8.90 7.62
CA TYR A 202 -3.99 -7.62 8.19
C TYR A 202 -3.54 -7.78 9.64
N TYR A 203 -2.56 -6.96 10.02
CA TYR A 203 -2.06 -6.87 11.38
C TYR A 203 -1.88 -5.41 11.77
N LEU A 204 -2.18 -5.11 13.03
CA LEU A 204 -1.92 -3.83 13.70
C LEU A 204 -1.07 -4.11 14.92
N ASP A 205 0.10 -3.47 15.01
CA ASP A 205 1.06 -3.65 16.11
C ASP A 205 1.43 -5.13 16.36
N GLY A 206 1.52 -5.90 15.27
CA GLY A 206 1.81 -7.34 15.30
C GLY A 206 0.60 -8.23 15.65
N ALA A 207 -0.50 -7.66 16.16
CA ALA A 207 -1.72 -8.41 16.43
C ALA A 207 -2.50 -8.66 15.13
N TRP A 208 -2.99 -9.88 14.94
CA TRP A 208 -3.86 -10.22 13.81
C TRP A 208 -5.19 -9.47 13.92
N VAL A 209 -5.60 -8.82 12.83
CA VAL A 209 -6.80 -8.00 12.76
C VAL A 209 -7.95 -8.73 12.07
N GLY A 210 -7.66 -9.35 10.91
CA GLY A 210 -8.65 -9.92 10.02
C GLY A 210 -8.01 -10.42 8.71
N GLN A 211 -8.81 -11.15 7.93
CA GLN A 211 -8.45 -11.64 6.60
C GLN A 211 -9.52 -11.21 5.59
N HIS A 212 -9.09 -10.69 4.44
CA HIS A 212 -9.95 -10.45 3.28
C HIS A 212 -9.51 -11.30 2.09
N ARG A 213 -10.48 -11.69 1.25
CA ARG A 213 -10.25 -12.34 -0.05
C ARG A 213 -10.20 -11.27 -1.15
N GLY A 214 -9.05 -11.15 -1.82
CA GLY A 214 -8.92 -10.38 -3.06
C GLY A 214 -9.22 -11.26 -4.27
N ALA A 215 -10.40 -11.11 -4.86
CA ALA A 215 -10.84 -11.93 -6.00
C ALA A 215 -10.23 -11.40 -7.31
N ASN A 216 -9.65 -12.30 -8.11
CA ASN A 216 -8.94 -11.98 -9.35
C ASN A 216 -7.76 -11.00 -9.15
N PHE A 217 -6.98 -11.18 -8.09
CA PHE A 217 -5.77 -10.38 -7.81
C PHE A 217 -4.49 -11.03 -8.36
N VAL A 218 -4.48 -12.35 -8.55
CA VAL A 218 -3.33 -13.06 -9.13
C VAL A 218 -3.03 -12.54 -10.53
N GLY A 219 -1.75 -12.30 -10.82
CA GLY A 219 -1.29 -11.79 -12.11
C GLY A 219 -1.55 -10.29 -12.33
N LYS A 220 -2.15 -9.59 -11.37
CA LYS A 220 -2.37 -8.14 -11.45
C LYS A 220 -1.32 -7.40 -10.61
N PRO A 221 -0.43 -6.61 -11.24
CA PRO A 221 0.53 -5.81 -10.48
C PRO A 221 -0.20 -4.71 -9.70
N MET A 222 0.23 -4.46 -8.47
CA MET A 222 -0.29 -3.40 -7.62
C MET A 222 0.82 -2.42 -7.23
N TRP A 223 0.55 -1.12 -7.37
CA TRP A 223 1.33 -0.05 -6.77
C TRP A 223 1.29 -0.16 -5.24
N ILE A 224 2.33 0.35 -4.59
CA ILE A 224 2.35 0.62 -3.15
C ILE A 224 2.37 2.13 -2.99
N ILE A 225 1.41 2.71 -2.28
CA ILE A 225 1.22 4.15 -2.19
C ILE A 225 1.17 4.59 -0.72
N ILE A 226 1.85 5.69 -0.41
CA ILE A 226 1.73 6.43 0.85
C ILE A 226 1.31 7.85 0.50
N ASN A 227 0.18 8.33 1.05
CA ASN A 227 -0.27 9.70 0.83
C ASN A 227 -0.97 10.29 2.04
N LEU A 228 -1.08 11.62 2.05
CA LEU A 228 -1.96 12.36 2.95
C LEU A 228 -2.97 13.15 2.11
N GLN A 229 -4.14 12.55 1.88
CA GLN A 229 -5.26 13.27 1.28
C GLN A 229 -6.01 14.06 2.38
N MET A 230 -6.79 15.07 1.99
CA MET A 230 -7.55 15.93 2.90
C MET A 230 -9.01 16.04 2.46
N GLU A 231 -9.90 16.06 3.44
CA GLU A 231 -11.36 16.09 3.28
C GLU A 231 -11.89 14.91 2.45
N GLY A 232 -12.93 15.08 1.62
CA GLY A 232 -13.60 13.98 0.94
C GLY A 232 -14.27 13.03 1.94
N SER A 233 -13.93 11.73 1.90
CA SER A 233 -14.47 10.74 2.83
C SER A 233 -14.07 10.96 4.29
N SER A 234 -13.09 11.82 4.57
CA SER A 234 -12.70 12.20 5.94
C SER A 234 -13.52 13.37 6.52
N GLY A 235 -14.48 13.91 5.76
CA GLY A 235 -15.35 15.02 6.17
C GLY A 235 -14.73 16.41 5.98
N THR A 236 -15.53 17.46 6.17
CA THR A 236 -15.13 18.86 5.97
C THR A 236 -15.74 19.78 7.03
N SER A 237 -15.07 20.82 7.54
CA SER A 237 -13.73 21.27 7.17
C SER A 237 -12.62 20.52 7.89
N GLY A 238 -11.48 20.38 7.20
CA GLY A 238 -10.23 19.88 7.79
C GLY A 238 -9.46 20.92 8.62
N PRO A 239 -8.27 20.55 9.14
CA PRO A 239 -7.44 21.43 9.96
C PRO A 239 -6.98 22.69 9.23
N THR A 240 -6.84 23.80 9.96
CA THR A 240 -6.33 25.07 9.40
C THR A 240 -4.83 25.26 9.56
N THR A 241 -4.17 24.42 10.36
CA THR A 241 -2.72 24.39 10.56
C THR A 241 -2.09 23.23 9.80
N ASP A 242 -0.77 23.30 9.61
CA ASP A 242 -0.02 22.20 9.01
C ASP A 242 -0.30 20.88 9.72
N THR A 243 -0.60 19.85 8.92
CA THR A 243 -0.91 18.50 9.36
C THR A 243 0.14 17.56 8.82
N TYR A 244 0.63 16.64 9.65
CA TYR A 244 1.77 15.79 9.32
C TYR A 244 1.38 14.31 9.38
N TYR A 245 1.79 13.57 8.35
CA TYR A 245 1.76 12.12 8.30
C TYR A 245 3.19 11.62 8.15
N ARG A 246 3.61 10.67 8.99
CA ARG A 246 4.99 10.17 9.00
C ARG A 246 5.04 8.68 8.79
N ALA A 247 6.05 8.23 8.05
CA ALA A 247 6.27 6.82 7.74
C ALA A 247 7.75 6.46 7.91
N ARG A 248 8.03 5.29 8.50
CA ARG A 248 9.38 4.73 8.62
C ARG A 248 9.36 3.22 8.55
N ASN A 249 10.54 2.61 8.46
CA ASN A 249 10.71 1.16 8.49
C ASN A 249 9.82 0.42 7.47
N ILE A 250 9.61 1.01 6.28
CA ILE A 250 8.88 0.35 5.21
C ILE A 250 9.65 -0.88 4.77
N TYR A 251 8.94 -1.99 4.73
CA TYR A 251 9.48 -3.28 4.34
C TYR A 251 8.54 -3.96 3.36
N VAL A 252 9.12 -4.48 2.29
CA VAL A 252 8.44 -5.36 1.35
C VAL A 252 9.29 -6.60 1.13
N GLY A 253 8.69 -7.77 1.32
CA GLY A 253 9.33 -9.05 1.08
C GLY A 253 8.41 -10.00 0.33
N ARG A 254 8.98 -11.06 -0.24
CA ARG A 254 8.22 -12.07 -0.97
C ARG A 254 8.91 -13.43 -0.93
N THR A 255 8.14 -14.49 -1.09
CA THR A 255 8.71 -15.81 -1.44
C THR A 255 9.00 -15.87 -2.93
N ARG A 256 10.09 -16.52 -3.33
CA ARG A 256 10.31 -17.04 -4.69
C ARG A 256 10.21 -18.56 -4.66
N ALA A 257 9.24 -19.11 -5.39
CA ALA A 257 9.08 -20.55 -5.58
C ALA A 257 10.06 -21.10 -6.64
#